data_AF-A0A9E3R3M0-F1
#
_entry.id   AF-A0A9E3R3M0-F1
#
_cell.length_a   1.000
_cell.length_b   1.000
_cell.length_c   1.000
_cell.angle_alpha   90.00
_cell.angle_beta   90.00
_cell.angle_gamma   90.00
#
_symmetry.space_group_name_H-M   'P 1'
#
loop_
_entity.id
_entity.type
_entity.pdbx_description
1 polymer ?
#
loop_
_entity_poly.entity_id
_entity_poly.type
_entity_poly.pdbx_seq_one_letter_code
_entity_poly.pdbx_strand_id
1 'polypeptide(L)'
;MSPKSATAAGADPRPSPPHQTFDGWSADRARLPMHAPDRTASFEPSAVASTVDPRTHRETFVVLNDFFDPTQYHFELDAKDQLVATERVARATMTLEGHPGVFAPKFEAVSALPDGRFLATTPFNRPEVETHRIFTFGYAEGRHAVAREVAFDRPAFEGFIRARSGQPWFQVEGLAVDAAARHAFFGVRFTGESREGAKQPTVTLVRCPFDGAALGTPTSAVTLSTVKALGRQEGLADLQRDPRDGSYLLLTSFEGADVTALGNNQGHLFRLPAELVEHATSDTPLELPAPLASFEGKPEGVTALKDGRLLVIFDDDREWKDNFKGYARRQAMFAVLDAQGQPVPPRP
;
A
#
# COMPACT_ATOMS: atom_id res chain seq x y z
N MET A 1 -43.29 29.78 -28.87
CA MET A 1 -42.10 29.48 -29.68
C MET A 1 -41.00 29.09 -28.72
N SER A 2 -40.75 27.79 -28.57
CA SER A 2 -39.75 27.25 -27.63
C SER A 2 -38.46 26.91 -28.40
N PRO A 3 -37.27 27.24 -27.88
CA PRO A 3 -36.02 26.92 -28.57
C PRO A 3 -35.71 25.43 -28.45
N LYS A 4 -35.29 24.84 -29.58
CA LYS A 4 -34.82 23.46 -29.68
C LYS A 4 -33.46 23.31 -28.99
N SER A 5 -33.36 22.29 -28.16
CA SER A 5 -32.14 21.79 -27.54
C SER A 5 -31.13 21.32 -28.60
N ALA A 6 -29.90 21.85 -28.53
CA ALA A 6 -28.76 21.37 -29.29
C ALA A 6 -28.18 20.11 -28.62
N THR A 7 -28.15 19.01 -29.36
CA THR A 7 -27.45 17.77 -29.01
C THR A 7 -25.94 17.99 -29.09
N ALA A 8 -25.23 17.67 -28.00
CA ALA A 8 -23.78 17.64 -27.93
C ALA A 8 -23.21 16.62 -28.93
N ALA A 9 -22.24 17.06 -29.71
CA ALA A 9 -21.48 16.21 -30.62
C ALA A 9 -20.69 15.16 -29.82
N GLY A 10 -20.82 13.89 -30.23
CA GLY A 10 -20.03 12.80 -29.68
C GLY A 10 -18.55 13.06 -29.89
N ALA A 11 -17.77 13.00 -28.81
CA ALA A 11 -16.33 12.98 -28.89
C ALA A 11 -15.91 11.64 -29.52
N ASP A 12 -15.15 11.72 -30.62
CA ASP A 12 -14.52 10.55 -31.24
C ASP A 12 -13.63 9.83 -30.21
N PRO A 13 -13.73 8.49 -30.07
CA PRO A 13 -12.80 7.75 -29.25
C PRO A 13 -11.40 7.92 -29.85
N ARG A 14 -10.49 8.54 -29.09
CA ARG A 14 -9.09 8.64 -29.49
C ARG A 14 -8.57 7.22 -29.76
N PRO A 15 -7.87 6.97 -30.87
CA PRO A 15 -7.26 5.67 -31.12
C PRO A 15 -6.29 5.35 -29.98
N SER A 16 -6.45 4.17 -29.39
CA SER A 16 -5.48 3.64 -28.43
C SER A 16 -4.10 3.58 -29.10
N PRO A 17 -3.04 4.04 -28.43
CA PRO A 17 -1.70 3.93 -28.97
C PRO A 17 -1.37 2.45 -29.29
N PRO A 18 -0.55 2.17 -30.32
CA PRO A 18 -0.21 0.81 -30.70
C PRO A 18 0.44 0.07 -29.52
N HIS A 19 -0.13 -1.08 -29.15
CA HIS A 19 0.41 -1.97 -28.12
C HIS A 19 1.85 -2.37 -28.47
N GLN A 20 2.86 -1.75 -27.85
CA GLN A 20 4.20 -2.33 -27.83
C GLN A 20 4.15 -3.52 -26.89
N THR A 21 4.28 -4.73 -27.45
CA THR A 21 4.43 -5.94 -26.66
C THR A 21 5.91 -6.13 -26.39
N PHE A 22 6.32 -5.99 -25.14
CA PHE A 22 7.71 -6.20 -24.76
C PHE A 22 8.00 -7.71 -24.73
N ASP A 23 8.64 -8.25 -25.78
CA ASP A 23 9.26 -9.58 -25.80
C ASP A 23 10.58 -9.50 -25.00
N GLY A 24 10.47 -9.41 -23.68
CA GLY A 24 11.62 -9.19 -22.79
C GLY A 24 11.34 -9.40 -21.31
N TRP A 25 10.12 -9.85 -20.95
CA TRP A 25 9.71 -10.18 -19.60
C TRP A 25 10.38 -11.46 -19.07
N SER A 26 11.62 -11.73 -19.49
CA SER A 26 12.44 -12.70 -18.78
C SER A 26 12.73 -12.09 -17.43
N ALA A 27 12.03 -12.58 -16.41
CA ALA A 27 12.42 -12.53 -15.02
C ALA A 27 13.80 -11.90 -14.81
N ASP A 28 13.83 -10.59 -14.54
CA ASP A 28 14.76 -10.13 -13.52
C ASP A 28 14.50 -11.07 -12.36
N ARG A 29 15.45 -11.99 -12.12
CA ARG A 29 15.29 -13.25 -11.36
C ARG A 29 14.76 -13.07 -9.92
N ALA A 30 14.53 -11.83 -9.53
CA ALA A 30 13.96 -11.33 -8.30
C ALA A 30 12.42 -11.38 -8.24
N ARG A 31 11.71 -11.28 -9.37
CA ARG A 31 10.24 -11.13 -9.37
C ARG A 31 9.54 -12.42 -9.73
N LEU A 32 8.64 -12.81 -8.85
CA LEU A 32 7.85 -14.01 -8.96
C LEU A 32 6.38 -13.66 -9.20
N PRO A 33 5.68 -14.40 -10.06
CA PRO A 33 4.25 -14.22 -10.21
C PRO A 33 3.55 -14.70 -8.95
N MET A 34 2.68 -13.88 -8.40
CA MET A 34 1.64 -14.32 -7.48
C MET A 34 0.30 -14.31 -8.21
N HIS A 35 -0.53 -15.29 -7.87
CA HIS A 35 -1.81 -15.52 -8.54
C HIS A 35 -2.93 -15.25 -7.55
N ALA A 36 -3.91 -14.44 -7.97
CA ALA A 36 -5.17 -14.40 -7.24
C ALA A 36 -5.82 -15.80 -7.24
N PRO A 37 -6.44 -16.22 -6.12
CA PRO A 37 -7.17 -17.48 -6.04
C PRO A 37 -8.43 -17.53 -6.93
N ASP A 38 -9.02 -16.38 -7.28
CA ASP A 38 -10.15 -16.29 -8.23
C ASP A 38 -9.66 -16.12 -9.68
N ARG A 39 -10.34 -16.77 -10.62
CA ARG A 39 -10.06 -16.70 -12.07
C ARG A 39 -10.77 -15.54 -12.78
N THR A 40 -11.64 -14.79 -12.11
CA THR A 40 -12.57 -13.85 -12.75
C THR A 40 -12.31 -12.35 -12.49
N ALA A 41 -11.51 -11.99 -11.48
CA ALA A 41 -11.20 -10.60 -11.13
C ALA A 41 -9.76 -10.17 -11.53
N SER A 42 -9.54 -8.85 -11.69
CA SER A 42 -8.20 -8.25 -11.75
C SER A 42 -7.54 -8.36 -10.38
N PHE A 43 -6.22 -8.54 -10.33
CA PHE A 43 -5.47 -8.60 -9.08
C PHE A 43 -4.43 -7.48 -9.05
N GLU A 44 -4.73 -6.42 -8.30
CA GLU A 44 -4.00 -5.16 -8.19
C GLU A 44 -3.69 -4.94 -6.69
N PRO A 45 -2.64 -5.58 -6.16
CA PRO A 45 -2.32 -5.54 -4.73
C PRO A 45 -1.98 -4.13 -4.27
N SER A 46 -2.63 -3.65 -3.21
CA SER A 46 -2.40 -2.30 -2.68
C SER A 46 -1.57 -2.26 -1.40
N ALA A 47 -1.57 -3.32 -0.60
CA ALA A 47 -0.78 -3.36 0.64
C ALA A 47 -0.55 -4.79 1.15
N VAL A 48 0.49 -5.00 1.95
CA VAL A 48 0.79 -6.30 2.57
C VAL A 48 1.25 -6.17 4.03
N ALA A 49 0.80 -7.08 4.88
CA ALA A 49 1.35 -7.25 6.23
C ALA A 49 1.52 -8.74 6.56
N SER A 50 2.60 -9.09 7.26
CA SER A 50 2.84 -10.43 7.79
C SER A 50 2.38 -10.54 9.25
N THR A 51 1.91 -11.71 9.64
CA THR A 51 1.71 -12.09 11.04
C THR A 51 2.23 -13.51 11.24
N VAL A 52 2.63 -13.84 12.47
CA VAL A 52 3.05 -15.18 12.85
C VAL A 52 2.05 -15.71 13.87
N ASP A 53 1.38 -16.81 13.53
CA ASP A 53 0.50 -17.48 14.49
C ASP A 53 1.35 -18.02 15.65
N PRO A 54 1.12 -17.56 16.90
CA PRO A 54 1.93 -17.96 18.05
C PRO A 54 1.79 -19.45 18.40
N ARG A 55 0.75 -20.14 17.91
CA ARG A 55 0.51 -21.57 18.19
C ARG A 55 1.18 -22.47 17.18
N THR A 56 1.12 -22.11 15.90
CA THR A 56 1.64 -22.93 14.79
C THR A 56 3.01 -22.46 14.30
N HIS A 57 3.45 -21.27 14.70
CA HIS A 57 4.63 -20.56 14.17
C HIS A 57 4.59 -20.38 12.64
N ARG A 58 3.40 -20.52 12.06
CA ARG A 58 3.12 -20.31 10.65
C ARG A 58 3.08 -18.81 10.40
N GLU A 59 3.85 -18.37 9.42
CA GLU A 59 3.85 -16.98 8.98
C GLU A 59 2.85 -16.86 7.84
N THR A 60 1.90 -15.93 7.97
CA THR A 60 0.87 -15.68 6.96
C THR A 60 0.92 -14.23 6.53
N PHE A 61 0.69 -13.97 5.25
CA PHE A 61 0.64 -12.63 4.67
C PHE A 61 -0.80 -12.28 4.34
N VAL A 62 -1.24 -11.11 4.78
CA VAL A 62 -2.48 -10.49 4.31
C VAL A 62 -2.11 -9.53 3.20
N VAL A 63 -2.63 -9.78 2.01
CA VAL A 63 -2.51 -8.88 0.85
C VAL A 63 -3.87 -8.26 0.59
N LEU A 64 -3.93 -6.94 0.60
CA LEU A 64 -5.09 -6.16 0.23
C LEU A 64 -5.06 -5.86 -1.26
N ASN A 65 -6.24 -5.81 -1.87
CA ASN A 65 -6.40 -5.58 -3.30
C ASN A 65 -7.10 -4.23 -3.55
N ASP A 66 -6.65 -3.53 -4.59
CA ASP A 66 -7.26 -2.33 -5.14
C ASP A 66 -8.60 -2.67 -5.83
N PHE A 67 -9.49 -1.68 -5.88
CA PHE A 67 -10.70 -1.47 -6.67
C PHE A 67 -11.55 -2.70 -7.08
N PHE A 68 -12.87 -2.57 -6.92
CA PHE A 68 -13.93 -3.51 -7.35
C PHE A 68 -14.03 -4.84 -6.59
N ASP A 69 -12.98 -5.25 -5.88
CA ASP A 69 -13.03 -6.39 -4.97
C ASP A 69 -12.05 -6.15 -3.80
N PRO A 70 -12.51 -5.57 -2.67
CA PRO A 70 -11.69 -5.36 -1.46
C PRO A 70 -11.44 -6.70 -0.74
N THR A 71 -11.28 -7.77 -1.50
CA THR A 71 -10.97 -9.10 -1.02
C THR A 71 -9.59 -9.07 -0.41
N GLN A 72 -9.53 -9.68 0.78
CA GLN A 72 -8.29 -9.95 1.47
C GLN A 72 -7.80 -11.32 1.00
N TYR A 73 -6.55 -11.36 0.57
CA TYR A 73 -5.94 -12.61 0.15
C TYR A 73 -4.91 -13.03 1.20
N HIS A 74 -4.98 -14.30 1.58
CA HIS A 74 -4.06 -14.91 2.53
C HIS A 74 -3.07 -15.77 1.78
N PHE A 75 -1.79 -15.47 2.02
CA PHE A 75 -0.69 -16.15 1.38
C PHE A 75 0.30 -16.69 2.40
N GLU A 76 1.08 -17.68 1.96
CA GLU A 76 2.29 -18.14 2.62
C GLU A 76 3.41 -18.29 1.61
N LEU A 77 4.64 -18.31 2.11
CA LEU A 77 5.78 -18.76 1.34
C LEU A 77 5.93 -20.27 1.51
N ASP A 78 5.87 -20.98 0.40
CA ASP A 78 6.16 -22.41 0.38
C ASP A 78 7.67 -22.69 0.56
N ALA A 79 8.05 -23.96 0.54
CA ALA A 79 9.46 -24.37 0.68
C ALA A 79 10.37 -23.85 -0.46
N LYS A 80 9.80 -23.33 -1.55
CA LYS A 80 10.48 -22.77 -2.72
C LYS A 80 10.48 -21.24 -2.75
N ASP A 81 10.04 -20.61 -1.65
CA ASP A 81 9.83 -19.17 -1.56
C ASP A 81 8.85 -18.64 -2.61
N GLN A 82 7.88 -19.46 -3.03
CA GLN A 82 6.75 -19.02 -3.84
C GLN A 82 5.62 -18.56 -2.93
N LEU A 83 5.00 -17.43 -3.28
CA LEU A 83 3.83 -16.93 -2.59
C LEU A 83 2.61 -17.73 -3.05
N VAL A 84 2.14 -18.63 -2.19
CA VAL A 84 1.02 -19.54 -2.45
C VAL A 84 -0.18 -19.07 -1.65
N ALA A 85 -1.31 -18.84 -2.33
CA ALA A 85 -2.57 -18.53 -1.65
C ALA A 85 -3.00 -19.77 -0.84
N THR A 86 -3.12 -19.62 0.48
CA THR A 86 -3.35 -20.78 1.38
C THR A 86 -4.81 -21.06 1.64
N GLU A 87 -5.67 -20.06 1.42
CA GLU A 87 -7.10 -20.26 1.32
C GLU A 87 -7.58 -20.12 -0.12
N ARG A 88 -8.33 -21.12 -0.57
CA ARG A 88 -9.19 -21.01 -1.75
C ARG A 88 -10.40 -20.17 -1.34
N VAL A 89 -10.21 -18.86 -1.23
CA VAL A 89 -11.16 -17.90 -0.64
C VAL A 89 -12.53 -18.03 -1.30
N ALA A 90 -13.49 -18.63 -0.61
CA ALA A 90 -14.90 -18.46 -0.92
C ALA A 90 -15.28 -17.03 -0.50
N ARG A 91 -15.12 -16.07 -1.41
CA ARG A 91 -15.59 -14.68 -1.32
C ARG A 91 -15.61 -14.11 0.11
N ALA A 92 -14.44 -13.87 0.69
CA ALA A 92 -14.36 -13.16 1.96
C ALA A 92 -14.33 -11.65 1.69
N THR A 93 -15.50 -11.07 1.41
CA THR A 93 -15.67 -9.63 1.60
C THR A 93 -15.51 -9.35 3.10
N MET A 94 -14.61 -8.45 3.46
CA MET A 94 -14.52 -8.03 4.85
C MET A 94 -15.82 -7.32 5.24
N THR A 95 -16.48 -7.85 6.27
CA THR A 95 -17.73 -7.27 6.78
C THR A 95 -17.44 -6.28 7.89
N LEU A 96 -18.15 -5.15 7.92
CA LEU A 96 -18.04 -4.19 9.01
C LEU A 96 -18.95 -4.61 10.18
N GLU A 97 -18.37 -4.77 11.37
CA GLU A 97 -19.10 -5.07 12.60
C GLU A 97 -20.15 -3.98 12.85
N GLY A 98 -21.39 -4.39 13.16
CA GLY A 98 -22.51 -3.46 13.36
C GLY A 98 -23.13 -2.88 12.09
N HIS A 99 -22.52 -3.07 10.91
CA HIS A 99 -22.99 -2.54 9.63
C HIS A 99 -23.02 -3.63 8.54
N PRO A 100 -23.84 -4.69 8.70
CA PRO A 100 -23.93 -5.75 7.71
C PRO A 100 -24.34 -5.17 6.34
N GLY A 101 -23.50 -5.40 5.32
CA GLY A 101 -23.72 -4.91 3.95
C GLY A 101 -23.01 -3.60 3.58
N VAL A 102 -22.34 -2.94 4.54
CA VAL A 102 -21.41 -1.84 4.22
C VAL A 102 -20.03 -2.44 3.98
N PHE A 103 -19.50 -2.21 2.78
CA PHE A 103 -18.16 -2.65 2.38
C PHE A 103 -17.24 -1.45 2.29
N ALA A 104 -16.00 -1.60 2.77
CA ALA A 104 -14.96 -0.62 2.49
C ALA A 104 -14.57 -0.74 1.00
N PRO A 105 -14.70 0.33 0.20
CA PRO A 105 -14.58 0.22 -1.26
C PRO A 105 -13.13 0.03 -1.74
N LYS A 106 -12.15 0.40 -0.93
CA LYS A 106 -10.72 0.30 -1.21
C LYS A 106 -9.92 0.43 0.10
N PHE A 107 -8.88 -0.38 0.24
CA PHE A 107 -7.83 -0.18 1.25
C PHE A 107 -6.55 0.25 0.55
N GLU A 108 -5.79 1.14 1.19
CA GLU A 108 -4.46 1.55 0.70
C GLU A 108 -3.33 1.07 1.60
N ALA A 109 -3.58 0.80 2.89
CA ALA A 109 -2.50 0.40 3.79
C ALA A 109 -2.99 -0.56 4.87
N VAL A 110 -2.09 -1.44 5.31
CA VAL A 110 -2.32 -2.40 6.40
C VAL A 110 -1.07 -2.57 7.22
N SER A 111 -1.19 -2.72 8.54
CA SER A 111 -0.09 -3.08 9.42
C SER A 111 -0.51 -4.18 10.38
N ALA A 112 0.44 -5.04 10.75
CA ALA A 112 0.22 -6.06 11.76
C ALA A 112 0.27 -5.47 13.17
N LEU A 113 -0.66 -5.90 14.02
CA LEU A 113 -0.67 -5.58 15.44
C LEU A 113 0.05 -6.69 16.24
N PRO A 114 0.66 -6.36 17.40
CA PRO A 114 1.37 -7.34 18.23
C PRO A 114 0.52 -8.52 18.73
N ASP A 115 -0.81 -8.37 18.76
CA ASP A 115 -1.75 -9.41 19.16
C ASP A 115 -2.20 -10.32 17.99
N GLY A 116 -1.60 -10.16 16.81
CA GLY A 116 -1.89 -10.92 15.60
C GLY A 116 -3.08 -10.41 14.79
N ARG A 117 -3.75 -9.33 15.22
CA ARG A 117 -4.72 -8.60 14.39
C ARG A 117 -3.99 -7.68 13.39
N PHE A 118 -4.76 -6.99 12.58
CA PHE A 118 -4.30 -5.99 11.63
C PHE A 118 -5.00 -4.67 11.86
N LEU A 119 -4.32 -3.57 11.55
CA LEU A 119 -4.86 -2.22 11.40
C LEU A 119 -4.81 -1.88 9.92
N ALA A 120 -5.88 -1.33 9.33
CA ALA A 120 -5.90 -0.89 7.94
C ALA A 120 -6.60 0.44 7.77
N THR A 121 -6.30 1.13 6.66
CA THR A 121 -6.90 2.42 6.32
C THR A 121 -7.32 2.46 4.85
N THR A 122 -8.35 3.26 4.58
CA THR A 122 -8.69 3.72 3.23
C THR A 122 -7.76 4.89 2.81
N PRO A 123 -7.87 5.43 1.58
CA PRO A 123 -6.90 6.40 1.05
C PRO A 123 -6.99 7.83 1.60
N PHE A 124 -8.11 8.20 2.22
CA PHE A 124 -8.39 9.60 2.62
C PHE A 124 -8.32 10.63 1.46
N ASN A 125 -8.53 10.18 0.22
CA ASN A 125 -8.34 11.01 -0.98
C ASN A 125 -9.66 11.37 -1.70
N ARG A 126 -10.81 10.92 -1.20
CA ARG A 126 -12.12 11.09 -1.83
C ARG A 126 -12.90 12.25 -1.19
N PRO A 127 -13.81 12.92 -1.92
CA PRO A 127 -14.62 13.98 -1.34
C PRO A 127 -15.65 13.45 -0.35
N GLU A 128 -16.11 12.20 -0.49
CA GLU A 128 -17.05 11.57 0.42
C GLU A 128 -16.35 11.19 1.73
N VAL A 129 -16.52 12.01 2.75
CA VAL A 129 -15.89 11.83 4.07
C VAL A 129 -16.22 10.48 4.71
N GLU A 130 -17.36 9.88 4.39
CA GLU A 130 -17.79 8.56 4.84
C GLU A 130 -16.89 7.44 4.32
N THR A 131 -16.00 7.73 3.36
CA THR A 131 -15.00 6.77 2.86
C THR A 131 -13.69 6.83 3.64
N HIS A 132 -13.49 7.84 4.51
CA HIS A 132 -12.27 8.04 5.30
C HIS A 132 -12.37 7.23 6.60
N ARG A 133 -11.83 6.01 6.58
CA ARG A 133 -12.03 5.03 7.64
C ARG A 133 -10.77 4.27 7.97
N ILE A 134 -10.69 3.86 9.22
CA ILE A 134 -9.60 3.09 9.80
C ILE A 134 -10.25 1.90 10.50
N PHE A 135 -9.66 0.72 10.36
CA PHE A 135 -10.26 -0.51 10.85
C PHE A 135 -9.23 -1.38 11.54
N THR A 136 -9.69 -2.17 12.51
CA THR A 136 -8.97 -3.36 12.94
C THR A 136 -9.71 -4.61 12.51
N PHE A 137 -8.99 -5.68 12.18
CA PHE A 137 -9.58 -6.97 11.87
C PHE A 137 -8.62 -8.09 12.25
N GLY A 138 -9.14 -9.30 12.43
CA GLY A 138 -8.33 -10.49 12.67
C GLY A 138 -8.53 -11.50 11.55
N TYR A 139 -7.51 -12.33 11.33
CA TYR A 139 -7.62 -13.50 10.46
C TYR A 139 -7.82 -14.76 11.30
N ALA A 140 -8.71 -15.63 10.84
CA ALA A 140 -8.84 -16.98 11.36
C ALA A 140 -9.22 -17.90 10.20
N GLU A 141 -8.48 -18.99 10.04
CA GLU A 141 -8.64 -19.90 8.90
C GLU A 141 -10.10 -20.39 8.77
N GLY A 142 -10.64 -20.31 7.56
CA GLY A 142 -12.02 -20.70 7.23
C GLY A 142 -13.11 -19.77 7.79
N ARG A 143 -12.78 -18.55 8.25
CA ARG A 143 -13.75 -17.57 8.74
C ARG A 143 -13.71 -16.28 7.92
N HIS A 144 -14.89 -15.67 7.73
CA HIS A 144 -14.98 -14.32 7.18
C HIS A 144 -14.31 -13.32 8.13
N ALA A 145 -13.47 -12.45 7.57
CA ALA A 145 -12.90 -11.33 8.30
C ALA A 145 -14.03 -10.36 8.71
N VAL A 146 -14.03 -9.99 9.99
CA VAL A 146 -14.90 -8.97 10.54
C VAL A 146 -14.01 -7.79 10.93
N ALA A 147 -14.21 -6.66 10.26
CA ALA A 147 -13.57 -5.41 10.60
C ALA A 147 -14.37 -4.65 11.66
N ARG A 148 -13.64 -4.00 12.56
CA ARG A 148 -14.15 -3.03 13.53
C ARG A 148 -13.59 -1.68 13.17
N GLU A 149 -14.46 -0.69 13.00
CA GLU A 149 -14.01 0.68 12.77
C GLU A 149 -13.30 1.22 14.03
N VAL A 150 -12.16 1.87 13.81
CA VAL A 150 -11.38 2.54 14.85
C VAL A 150 -11.92 3.96 15.00
N ALA A 151 -12.32 4.32 16.21
CA ALA A 151 -12.86 5.65 16.48
C ALA A 151 -11.76 6.71 16.43
N PHE A 152 -12.01 7.86 15.80
CA PHE A 152 -11.06 8.98 15.79
C PHE A 152 -11.75 10.31 15.53
N ASP A 153 -11.16 11.41 15.99
CA ASP A 153 -11.56 12.76 15.62
C ASP A 153 -11.02 13.09 14.22
N ARG A 154 -11.85 12.82 13.21
CA ARG A 154 -11.49 13.05 11.81
C ARG A 154 -11.16 14.52 11.52
N PRO A 155 -11.99 15.52 11.89
CA PRO A 155 -11.62 16.92 11.73
C PRO A 155 -10.25 17.28 12.31
N ALA A 156 -9.91 16.78 13.50
CA ALA A 156 -8.60 17.02 14.09
C ALA A 156 -7.48 16.34 13.31
N PHE A 157 -7.68 15.09 12.88
CA PHE A 157 -6.71 14.33 12.07
C PHE A 157 -6.41 15.01 10.72
N GLU A 158 -7.46 15.28 9.94
CA GLU A 158 -7.30 15.90 8.63
C GLU A 158 -6.83 17.36 8.75
N GLY A 159 -7.31 18.09 9.77
CA GLY A 159 -6.89 19.46 10.05
C GLY A 159 -5.40 19.55 10.36
N PHE A 160 -4.86 18.59 11.11
CA PHE A 160 -3.43 18.50 11.39
C PHE A 160 -2.61 18.28 10.11
N ILE A 161 -3.04 17.36 9.23
CA ILE A 161 -2.35 17.09 7.96
C ILE A 161 -2.37 18.33 7.06
N ARG A 162 -3.54 18.98 6.91
CA ARG A 162 -3.68 20.20 6.09
C ARG A 162 -2.83 21.35 6.62
N ALA A 163 -2.81 21.54 7.95
CA ALA A 163 -1.96 22.55 8.58
C ALA A 163 -0.47 22.27 8.34
N ARG A 164 -0.07 21.00 8.39
CA ARG A 164 1.32 20.59 8.17
C ARG A 164 1.76 20.71 6.71
N SER A 165 0.91 20.33 5.77
CA SER A 165 1.22 20.38 4.33
C SER A 165 1.03 21.77 3.72
N GLY A 166 0.20 22.62 4.34
CA GLY A 166 -0.28 23.85 3.73
C GLY A 166 -1.24 23.63 2.56
N GLN A 167 -1.74 22.40 2.38
CA GLN A 167 -2.57 22.00 1.25
C GLN A 167 -3.92 21.44 1.74
N PRO A 168 -5.04 21.73 1.06
CA PRO A 168 -6.37 21.29 1.47
C PRO A 168 -6.64 19.80 1.20
N TRP A 169 -5.99 19.22 0.19
CA TRP A 169 -6.14 17.82 -0.21
C TRP A 169 -4.87 17.02 0.09
N PHE A 170 -5.06 15.75 0.45
CA PHE A 170 -3.99 14.79 0.69
C PHE A 170 -4.46 13.35 0.44
N GLN A 171 -3.52 12.42 0.44
CA GLN A 171 -3.76 10.99 0.30
C GLN A 171 -2.87 10.21 1.27
N VAL A 172 -3.47 9.28 2.02
CA VAL A 172 -2.82 8.41 3.01
C VAL A 172 -2.67 7.02 2.42
N GLU A 173 -1.44 6.49 2.42
CA GLU A 173 -1.12 5.15 1.90
C GLU A 173 -0.09 4.39 2.76
N GLY A 174 0.46 5.02 3.78
CA GLY A 174 1.36 4.34 4.72
C GLY A 174 0.67 4.04 6.03
N LEU A 175 0.96 2.89 6.63
CA LEU A 175 0.46 2.58 7.95
C LEU A 175 1.39 1.64 8.71
N ALA A 176 1.90 2.10 9.85
CA ALA A 176 2.62 1.26 10.79
C ALA A 176 2.12 1.47 12.23
N VAL A 177 2.45 0.53 13.12
CA VAL A 177 2.32 0.70 14.57
C VAL A 177 3.67 0.49 15.26
N ASP A 178 3.88 1.11 16.42
CA ASP A 178 5.05 0.81 17.25
C ASP A 178 4.97 -0.60 17.86
N ALA A 179 6.08 -1.07 18.45
CA ALA A 179 6.16 -2.41 19.05
C ALA A 179 5.08 -2.70 20.10
N ALA A 180 4.61 -1.66 20.80
CA ALA A 180 3.65 -1.78 21.88
C ALA A 180 2.21 -1.48 21.43
N ALA A 181 2.00 -1.20 20.14
CA ALA A 181 0.77 -0.66 19.57
C ALA A 181 0.20 0.52 20.37
N ARG A 182 1.06 1.41 20.87
CA ARG A 182 0.67 2.64 21.58
C ARG A 182 0.52 3.83 20.64
N HIS A 183 1.13 3.74 19.46
CA HIS A 183 1.00 4.73 18.42
C HIS A 183 0.80 4.07 17.07
N ALA A 184 -0.04 4.69 16.26
CA ALA A 184 -0.15 4.44 14.84
C ALA A 184 0.53 5.58 14.06
N PHE A 185 1.16 5.23 12.94
CA PHE A 185 1.88 6.13 12.05
C PHE A 185 1.22 6.07 10.68
N PHE A 186 0.69 7.21 10.24
CA PHE A 186 0.04 7.34 8.94
C PHE A 186 0.98 8.03 7.95
N GLY A 187 1.25 7.39 6.83
CA GLY A 187 2.07 7.92 5.75
C GLY A 187 1.22 8.64 4.72
N VAL A 188 1.50 9.93 4.51
CA VAL A 188 0.88 10.74 3.45
C VAL A 188 1.74 10.62 2.19
N ARG A 189 1.14 10.19 1.07
CA ARG A 189 1.77 10.03 -0.26
C ARG A 189 1.75 11.29 -1.09
N PHE A 190 0.60 11.96 -1.11
CA PHE A 190 0.38 13.15 -1.94
C PHE A 190 -0.28 14.26 -1.14
N THR A 191 -0.01 15.50 -1.54
CA THR A 191 -0.73 16.70 -1.11
C THR A 191 -1.00 17.61 -2.31
N GLY A 192 -1.99 18.50 -2.21
CA GLY A 192 -2.31 19.44 -3.28
C GLY A 192 -3.61 20.21 -3.06
N GLU A 193 -4.03 20.96 -4.07
CA GLU A 193 -5.26 21.77 -4.01
C GLU A 193 -6.53 20.92 -4.10
N SER A 194 -6.48 19.82 -4.85
CA SER A 194 -7.59 18.89 -5.06
C SER A 194 -7.08 17.55 -5.59
N ARG A 195 -7.97 16.54 -5.63
CA ARG A 195 -7.67 15.21 -6.14
C ARG A 195 -7.32 15.22 -7.64
N GLU A 196 -8.02 16.02 -8.42
CA GLU A 196 -7.86 16.16 -9.87
C GLU A 196 -6.79 17.18 -10.25
N GLY A 197 -6.32 17.98 -9.29
CA GLY A 197 -5.31 19.01 -9.48
C GLY A 197 -3.86 18.49 -9.51
N ALA A 198 -2.92 19.42 -9.52
CA ALA A 198 -1.50 19.09 -9.42
C ALA A 198 -1.19 18.48 -8.04
N LYS A 199 -0.75 17.22 -8.05
CA LYS A 199 -0.35 16.49 -6.85
C LYS A 199 1.14 16.67 -6.60
N GLN A 200 1.50 16.90 -5.36
CA GLN A 200 2.87 16.97 -4.89
C GLN A 200 3.20 15.67 -4.15
N PRO A 201 4.10 14.81 -4.66
CA PRO A 201 4.56 13.65 -3.94
C PRO A 201 5.22 14.08 -2.63
N THR A 202 4.95 13.36 -1.56
CA THR A 202 5.52 13.59 -0.25
C THR A 202 5.66 12.28 0.51
N VAL A 203 6.50 12.33 1.53
CA VAL A 203 6.63 11.29 2.53
C VAL A 203 6.48 11.99 3.88
N THR A 204 5.23 12.16 4.33
CA THR A 204 4.96 12.75 5.66
C THR A 204 4.37 11.69 6.57
N LEU A 205 5.03 11.44 7.70
CA LEU A 205 4.59 10.47 8.70
C LEU A 205 3.90 11.20 9.84
N VAL A 206 2.64 10.85 10.12
CA VAL A 206 1.80 11.46 11.15
C VAL A 206 1.61 10.46 12.28
N ARG A 207 2.02 10.84 13.49
CA ARG A 207 1.93 9.99 14.69
C ARG A 207 0.65 10.30 15.47
N CYS A 208 -0.13 9.27 15.74
CA CYS A 208 -1.34 9.34 16.57
C CYS A 208 -1.22 8.34 17.73
N PRO A 209 -1.59 8.72 18.97
CA PRO A 209 -1.83 7.75 20.04
C PRO A 209 -2.87 6.72 19.60
N PHE A 210 -2.68 5.47 19.97
CA PHE A 210 -3.56 4.35 19.63
C PHE A 210 -3.71 3.41 20.83
N ASP A 211 -4.93 2.97 21.10
CA ASP A 211 -5.24 2.05 22.21
C ASP A 211 -5.81 0.71 21.75
N GLY A 212 -5.84 0.45 20.44
CA GLY A 212 -6.43 -0.75 19.84
C GLY A 212 -7.87 -0.57 19.35
N ALA A 213 -8.59 0.45 19.83
CA ALA A 213 -9.99 0.72 19.50
C ALA A 213 -10.23 2.16 19.01
N ALA A 214 -9.38 3.10 19.42
CA ALA A 214 -9.46 4.50 19.06
C ALA A 214 -8.08 5.10 18.77
N LEU A 215 -8.07 6.15 17.95
CA LEU A 215 -6.92 7.04 17.76
C LEU A 215 -7.14 8.32 18.55
N GLY A 216 -6.10 8.74 19.27
CA GLY A 216 -6.01 10.07 19.84
C GLY A 216 -5.70 11.13 18.76
N THR A 217 -5.75 12.39 19.16
CA THR A 217 -5.34 13.52 18.31
C THR A 217 -3.88 13.34 17.85
N PRO A 218 -3.55 13.68 16.58
CA PRO A 218 -2.16 13.66 16.12
C PRO A 218 -1.23 14.47 17.03
N THR A 219 -0.10 13.88 17.40
CA THR A 219 0.85 14.49 18.35
C THR A 219 2.09 15.05 17.66
N SER A 220 2.46 14.51 16.50
CA SER A 220 3.63 14.95 15.74
C SER A 220 3.54 14.52 14.28
N ALA A 221 4.33 15.19 13.44
CA ALA A 221 4.65 14.70 12.11
C ALA A 221 6.11 14.99 11.76
N VAL A 222 6.65 14.15 10.87
CA VAL A 222 7.95 14.34 10.23
C VAL A 222 7.78 14.19 8.72
N THR A 223 8.40 15.10 7.97
CA THR A 223 8.43 15.03 6.51
C THR A 223 9.81 14.55 6.09
N LEU A 224 9.87 13.62 5.15
CA LEU A 224 11.08 13.01 4.64
C LEU A 224 11.27 13.39 3.17
N SER A 225 12.49 13.73 2.79
CA SER A 225 12.90 14.09 1.44
C SER A 225 13.62 12.92 0.79
N THR A 226 13.18 12.54 -0.41
CA THR A 226 13.91 11.57 -1.24
C THR A 226 14.89 12.27 -2.19
N VAL A 227 14.92 13.60 -2.23
CA VAL A 227 15.62 14.37 -3.27
C VAL A 227 17.12 14.11 -3.25
N LYS A 228 17.76 14.09 -2.07
CA LYS A 228 19.20 13.80 -2.00
C LYS A 228 19.54 12.38 -2.44
N ALA A 229 18.69 11.40 -2.11
CA ALA A 229 18.93 10.00 -2.40
C ALA A 229 18.64 9.65 -3.87
N LEU A 230 17.62 10.26 -4.47
CA LEU A 230 17.06 9.86 -5.77
C LEU A 230 17.16 10.96 -6.85
N GLY A 231 17.56 12.17 -6.49
CA GLY A 231 17.54 13.34 -7.38
C GLY A 231 16.13 13.89 -7.65
N ARG A 232 15.09 13.35 -7.02
CA ARG A 232 13.67 13.74 -7.16
C ARG A 232 12.87 13.42 -5.91
N GLN A 233 11.69 14.02 -5.80
CA GLN A 233 10.72 13.65 -4.77
C GLN A 233 9.84 12.49 -5.25
N GLU A 234 9.75 11.43 -4.45
CA GLU A 234 8.79 10.33 -4.63
C GLU A 234 7.73 10.35 -3.53
N GLY A 235 6.59 9.72 -3.82
CA GLY A 235 5.50 9.56 -2.87
C GLY A 235 5.68 8.29 -2.04
N LEU A 236 5.19 8.30 -0.81
CA LEU A 236 5.12 7.09 0.00
C LEU A 236 4.14 6.08 -0.61
N ALA A 237 4.53 4.82 -0.69
CA ALA A 237 3.68 3.70 -1.10
C ALA A 237 3.26 2.83 0.10
N ASP A 238 4.19 2.52 1.00
CA ASP A 238 3.90 1.74 2.21
C ASP A 238 4.89 2.06 3.35
N LEU A 239 4.53 1.70 4.58
CA LEU A 239 5.35 1.84 5.77
C LEU A 239 5.10 0.65 6.71
N GLN A 240 6.10 -0.19 6.97
CA GLN A 240 5.98 -1.29 7.96
C GLN A 240 7.06 -1.24 9.01
N ARG A 241 6.77 -1.73 10.21
CA ARG A 241 7.79 -1.93 11.25
C ARG A 241 8.37 -3.34 11.13
N ASP A 242 9.71 -3.46 11.10
CA ASP A 242 10.40 -4.74 11.18
C ASP A 242 10.42 -5.20 12.65
N PRO A 243 9.74 -6.31 13.01
CA PRO A 243 9.63 -6.73 14.41
C PRO A 243 10.96 -7.21 14.99
N ARG A 244 11.98 -7.50 14.18
CA ARG A 244 13.25 -8.10 14.65
C ARG A 244 14.21 -7.06 15.22
N ASP A 245 14.39 -5.95 14.50
CA ASP A 245 15.32 -4.89 14.88
C ASP A 245 14.62 -3.58 15.27
N GLY A 246 13.29 -3.52 15.09
CA GLY A 246 12.48 -2.36 15.41
C GLY A 246 12.60 -1.20 14.43
N SER A 247 13.36 -1.37 13.33
CA SER A 247 13.42 -0.39 12.26
C SER A 247 12.10 -0.31 11.49
N TYR A 248 11.95 0.72 10.67
CA TYR A 248 10.83 0.87 9.76
C TYR A 248 11.29 0.68 8.31
N LEU A 249 10.53 -0.09 7.54
CA LEU A 249 10.64 -0.23 6.11
C LEU A 249 9.71 0.82 5.49
N LEU A 250 10.28 1.73 4.70
CA LEU A 250 9.53 2.74 3.98
C LEU A 250 9.66 2.47 2.49
N LEU A 251 8.52 2.24 1.83
CA LEU A 251 8.44 2.02 0.40
C LEU A 251 7.96 3.30 -0.25
N THR A 252 8.63 3.73 -1.32
CA THR A 252 8.15 4.81 -2.19
C THR A 252 7.81 4.26 -3.56
N SER A 253 6.93 4.98 -4.26
CA SER A 253 6.67 4.77 -5.67
C SER A 253 6.59 6.10 -6.42
N PHE A 254 6.89 6.01 -7.71
CA PHE A 254 6.89 7.09 -8.66
C PHE A 254 6.23 6.61 -9.94
N GLU A 255 5.27 7.41 -10.42
CA GLU A 255 4.57 7.19 -11.68
C GLU A 255 4.92 8.33 -12.63
N GLY A 256 5.67 8.01 -13.67
CA GLY A 256 5.99 8.92 -14.75
C GLY A 256 4.78 9.16 -15.67
N ALA A 257 4.83 10.25 -16.43
CA ALA A 257 3.70 10.65 -17.28
C ALA A 257 3.41 9.67 -18.44
N ASP A 258 4.40 8.88 -18.87
CA ASP A 258 4.23 7.88 -19.92
C ASP A 258 4.24 6.46 -19.32
N VAL A 259 3.03 5.93 -19.14
CA VAL A 259 2.73 4.60 -18.60
C VAL A 259 3.17 3.45 -19.51
N THR A 260 3.69 3.72 -20.71
CA THR A 260 4.14 2.66 -21.63
C THR A 260 5.64 2.35 -21.51
N ALA A 261 6.41 3.20 -20.84
CA ALA A 261 7.83 2.98 -20.63
C ALA A 261 8.10 2.32 -19.27
N LEU A 262 8.71 1.13 -19.28
CA LEU A 262 9.12 0.37 -18.09
C LEU A 262 9.81 1.23 -17.02
N GLY A 263 10.76 2.08 -17.45
CA GLY A 263 11.52 2.94 -16.57
C GLY A 263 10.78 4.16 -16.02
N ASN A 264 9.52 4.40 -16.41
CA ASN A 264 8.73 5.52 -15.90
C ASN A 264 7.98 5.18 -14.61
N ASN A 265 7.78 3.89 -14.32
CA ASN A 265 7.30 3.46 -13.02
C ASN A 265 8.48 2.94 -12.23
N GLN A 266 8.72 3.49 -11.06
CA GLN A 266 9.83 3.09 -10.20
C GLN A 266 9.39 3.14 -8.74
N GLY A 267 10.15 2.48 -7.88
CA GLY A 267 10.03 2.68 -6.45
C GLY A 267 11.28 2.30 -5.71
N HIS A 268 11.35 2.71 -4.45
CA HIS A 268 12.53 2.55 -3.64
C HIS A 268 12.16 2.10 -2.23
N LEU A 269 12.91 1.14 -1.72
CA LEU A 269 12.79 0.68 -0.35
C LEU A 269 13.87 1.33 0.50
N PHE A 270 13.49 1.93 1.62
CA PHE A 270 14.37 2.51 2.61
C PHE A 270 14.20 1.79 3.95
N ARG A 271 15.27 1.77 4.74
CA ARG A 271 15.24 1.34 6.14
C ARG A 271 15.51 2.55 7.03
N LEU A 272 14.58 2.82 7.94
CA LEU A 272 14.60 3.97 8.84
C LEU A 272 14.79 3.52 10.29
N PRO A 273 15.58 4.24 11.09
CA PRO A 273 15.68 3.96 12.51
C PRO A 273 14.36 4.31 13.22
N ALA A 274 14.00 3.53 14.26
CA ALA A 274 12.80 3.75 15.06
C ALA A 274 12.72 5.19 15.59
N GLU A 275 13.84 5.73 16.07
CA GLU A 275 13.91 7.10 16.60
C GLU A 275 13.42 8.17 15.61
N LEU A 276 13.73 7.99 14.32
CA LEU A 276 13.32 8.94 13.29
C LEU A 276 11.80 8.90 13.06
N VAL A 277 11.17 7.72 13.17
CA VAL A 277 9.73 7.58 12.94
C VAL A 277 8.93 7.86 14.21
N GLU A 278 9.37 7.35 15.35
CA GLU A 278 8.64 7.36 16.62
C GLU A 278 8.78 8.69 17.37
N HIS A 279 9.90 9.41 17.19
CA HIS A 279 10.26 10.53 18.05
C HIS A 279 10.64 11.83 17.31
N ALA A 280 11.04 11.76 16.03
CA ALA A 280 11.44 12.97 15.33
C ALA A 280 10.27 13.95 15.12
N THR A 281 10.58 15.23 15.31
CA THR A 281 9.77 16.37 14.90
C THR A 281 10.67 17.32 14.13
N SER A 282 10.25 17.75 12.95
CA SER A 282 11.06 18.68 12.16
C SER A 282 10.17 19.58 11.32
N ASP A 283 10.43 20.89 11.37
CA ASP A 283 9.74 21.84 10.50
C ASP A 283 10.19 21.71 9.05
N THR A 284 11.45 21.34 8.83
CA THR A 284 12.04 21.10 7.50
C THR A 284 12.06 19.59 7.17
N PRO A 285 11.93 19.21 5.88
CA PRO A 285 12.10 17.81 5.48
C PRO A 285 13.47 17.24 5.89
N LEU A 286 13.49 16.01 6.41
CA LEU A 286 14.72 15.26 6.70
C LEU A 286 15.12 14.42 5.50
N GLU A 287 16.40 14.44 5.11
CA GLU A 287 16.87 13.62 4.00
C GLU A 287 16.85 12.13 4.34
N LEU A 288 16.29 11.33 3.44
CA LEU A 288 16.38 9.88 3.52
C LEU A 288 17.81 9.40 3.26
N PRO A 289 18.19 8.23 3.83
CA PRO A 289 19.45 7.57 3.47
C PRO A 289 19.40 7.07 2.02
N ALA A 290 20.50 6.47 1.57
CA ALA A 290 20.47 5.70 0.32
C ALA A 290 19.43 4.57 0.41
N PRO A 291 18.71 4.26 -0.68
CA PRO A 291 17.74 3.18 -0.67
C PRO A 291 18.43 1.83 -0.44
N LEU A 292 17.73 0.96 0.26
CA LEU A 292 18.08 -0.45 0.45
C LEU A 292 17.90 -1.24 -0.86
N ALA A 293 16.87 -0.90 -1.64
CA ALA A 293 16.61 -1.50 -2.95
C ALA A 293 15.89 -0.49 -3.87
N SER A 294 16.06 -0.67 -5.18
CA SER A 294 15.36 0.05 -6.25
C SER A 294 14.58 -0.94 -7.09
N PHE A 295 13.41 -0.53 -7.58
CA PHE A 295 12.55 -1.36 -8.41
C PHE A 295 12.09 -0.60 -9.66
N GLU A 296 12.04 -1.29 -10.78
CA GLU A 296 11.21 -0.91 -11.93
C GLU A 296 9.74 -1.27 -11.66
N GLY A 297 8.76 -0.61 -12.25
CA GLY A 297 7.35 -0.79 -11.87
C GLY A 297 7.00 -0.17 -10.51
N LYS A 298 5.76 -0.37 -10.08
CA LYS A 298 5.12 0.34 -8.95
C LYS A 298 5.01 -0.60 -7.73
N PRO A 299 6.01 -0.61 -6.83
CA PRO A 299 5.89 -1.38 -5.60
C PRO A 299 4.89 -0.66 -4.67
N GLU A 300 3.95 -1.41 -4.08
CA GLU A 300 2.87 -0.84 -3.26
C GLU A 300 2.76 -1.44 -1.86
N GLY A 301 3.44 -2.56 -1.59
CA GLY A 301 3.46 -3.12 -0.24
C GLY A 301 4.80 -3.73 0.10
N VAL A 302 5.21 -3.61 1.36
CA VAL A 302 6.42 -4.24 1.90
C VAL A 302 6.10 -4.91 3.22
N THR A 303 6.76 -6.02 3.58
CA THR A 303 6.73 -6.53 4.94
C THR A 303 7.98 -7.32 5.28
N ALA A 304 8.35 -7.37 6.56
CA ALA A 304 9.46 -8.19 7.04
C ALA A 304 8.99 -9.62 7.31
N LEU A 305 9.83 -10.59 6.94
CA LEU A 305 9.62 -12.00 7.26
C LEU A 305 10.27 -12.34 8.61
N LYS A 306 9.78 -13.39 9.26
CA LYS A 306 10.32 -13.88 10.54
C LYS A 306 11.79 -14.29 10.47
N ASP A 307 12.24 -14.78 9.31
CA ASP A 307 13.64 -15.17 9.07
C ASP A 307 14.52 -13.98 8.65
N GLY A 308 13.87 -12.84 8.40
CA GLY A 308 14.52 -11.58 8.22
C GLY A 308 14.72 -11.07 6.81
N ARG A 309 14.25 -11.85 5.86
CA ARG A 309 14.04 -11.39 4.49
C ARG A 309 12.88 -10.39 4.44
N LEU A 310 12.70 -9.78 3.28
CA LEU A 310 11.66 -8.77 3.02
C LEU A 310 10.82 -9.25 1.84
N LEU A 311 9.49 -9.11 1.94
CA LEU A 311 8.56 -9.33 0.83
C LEU A 311 8.13 -7.96 0.33
N VAL A 312 8.20 -7.74 -0.98
CA VAL A 312 7.67 -6.56 -1.65
C VAL A 312 6.64 -7.02 -2.67
N ILE A 313 5.45 -6.43 -2.67
CA ILE A 313 4.40 -6.65 -3.68
C ILE A 313 4.26 -5.42 -4.58
N PHE A 314 3.78 -5.66 -5.80
CA PHE A 314 3.65 -4.65 -6.83
C PHE A 314 2.19 -4.48 -7.23
N ASP A 315 1.77 -3.23 -7.37
CA ASP A 315 0.54 -2.85 -8.05
C ASP A 315 0.84 -2.66 -9.52
N ASP A 316 0.78 -3.76 -10.25
CA ASP A 316 0.87 -3.69 -11.69
C ASP A 316 -0.52 -3.30 -12.23
N ASP A 317 -0.72 -2.00 -12.44
CA ASP A 317 -1.95 -1.44 -12.99
C ASP A 317 -2.40 -2.22 -14.24
N ARG A 318 -3.70 -2.29 -14.48
CA ARG A 318 -4.26 -3.06 -15.61
C ARG A 318 -3.64 -2.67 -16.95
N GLU A 319 -3.48 -1.37 -17.21
CA GLU A 319 -2.86 -0.84 -18.43
C GLU A 319 -1.39 -1.28 -18.55
N TRP A 320 -0.70 -1.41 -17.43
CA TRP A 320 0.68 -1.88 -17.39
C TRP A 320 0.79 -3.34 -17.81
N LYS A 321 -0.05 -4.21 -17.23
CA LYS A 321 -0.07 -5.65 -17.53
C LYS A 321 -0.33 -5.93 -19.00
N ASP A 322 -1.22 -5.16 -19.62
CA ASP A 322 -1.56 -5.30 -21.03
C ASP A 322 -0.35 -5.01 -21.97
N ASN A 323 0.74 -4.42 -21.48
CA ASN A 323 1.99 -4.21 -22.22
C ASN A 323 2.94 -5.45 -22.23
N PHE A 324 2.69 -6.47 -21.40
CA PHE A 324 3.58 -7.62 -21.24
C PHE A 324 2.94 -8.93 -21.71
N LYS A 325 3.59 -9.57 -22.67
CA LYS A 325 3.14 -10.87 -23.20
C LYS A 325 3.25 -11.95 -22.13
N GLY A 326 2.12 -12.60 -21.84
CA GLY A 326 2.04 -13.66 -20.84
C GLY A 326 1.74 -13.17 -19.43
N TYR A 327 1.65 -11.85 -19.20
CA TYR A 327 1.23 -11.29 -17.92
C TYR A 327 -0.30 -11.16 -17.87
N ALA A 328 -0.96 -12.13 -17.24
CA ALA A 328 -2.41 -12.13 -17.10
C ALA A 328 -2.88 -11.11 -16.06
N ARG A 329 -4.02 -10.46 -16.29
CA ARG A 329 -4.63 -9.47 -15.35
C ARG A 329 -4.86 -9.95 -13.92
N ARG A 330 -4.94 -11.28 -13.74
CA ARG A 330 -5.11 -11.98 -12.45
C ARG A 330 -3.80 -12.26 -11.70
N GLN A 331 -2.67 -11.97 -12.34
CA GLN A 331 -1.36 -12.08 -11.73
C GLN A 331 -0.99 -10.72 -11.17
N ALA A 332 -0.18 -10.74 -10.13
CA ALA A 332 0.58 -9.60 -9.68
C ALA A 332 2.02 -10.05 -9.44
N MET A 333 2.95 -9.12 -9.25
CA MET A 333 4.33 -9.46 -8.94
C MET A 333 4.63 -9.31 -7.46
N PHE A 334 5.57 -10.12 -7.00
CA PHE A 334 6.25 -9.90 -5.73
C PHE A 334 7.75 -10.17 -5.88
N ALA A 335 8.54 -9.65 -4.94
CA ALA A 335 9.95 -9.95 -4.80
C ALA A 335 10.27 -10.32 -3.35
N VAL A 336 11.21 -11.23 -3.16
CA VAL A 336 11.79 -11.53 -1.85
C VAL A 336 13.23 -11.01 -1.84
N LEU A 337 13.56 -10.20 -0.83
CA LEU A 337 14.88 -9.62 -0.64
C LEU A 337 15.51 -10.17 0.64
N ASP A 338 16.83 -10.18 0.72
CA ASP A 338 17.52 -10.38 1.98
C ASP A 338 17.44 -9.11 2.86
N ALA A 339 18.02 -9.17 4.06
CA ALA A 339 18.04 -8.04 4.98
C ALA A 339 18.82 -6.81 4.44
N GLN A 340 19.63 -7.01 3.39
CA GLN A 340 20.44 -6.00 2.71
C GLN A 340 19.77 -5.50 1.41
N GLY A 341 18.52 -5.90 1.15
CA GLY A 341 17.77 -5.46 -0.04
C GLY A 341 18.16 -6.17 -1.32
N GLN A 342 18.99 -7.22 -1.26
CA GLN A 342 19.38 -7.95 -2.46
C GLN A 342 18.31 -9.01 -2.77
N PRO A 343 17.92 -9.16 -4.05
CA PRO A 343 16.99 -10.21 -4.43
C PRO A 343 17.47 -11.61 -4.05
N VAL A 344 16.58 -12.38 -3.43
CA VAL A 344 16.80 -13.79 -3.11
C VAL A 344 16.23 -14.62 -4.26
N PRO A 345 17.06 -15.42 -4.96
CA PRO A 345 16.54 -16.30 -6.00
C PRO A 345 15.64 -17.36 -5.37
N PRO A 346 14.63 -17.86 -6.12
CA PRO A 346 13.77 -18.94 -5.66
C PRO A 346 14.60 -20.18 -5.32
N ARG A 347 14.18 -20.94 -4.30
CA ARG A 347 14.84 -22.21 -3.99
C ARG A 347 14.47 -23.27 -5.05
N PRO A 348 15.42 -24.14 -5.44
CA PRO A 348 15.20 -25.15 -6.47
C PRO A 348 14.06 -26.13 -6.15
#